data_AF-A0A844X471-F1
#
_entry.id   AF-A0A844X471-F1
#
_cell.length_a   1.000
_cell.length_b   1.000
_cell.length_c   1.000
_cell.angle_alpha   90.00
_cell.angle_beta   90.00
_cell.angle_gamma   90.00
#
_symmetry.space_group_name_H-M   'P 1'
#
loop_
_entity.id
_entity.type
_entity.pdbx_description
1 polymer ?
#
loop_
_entity_poly.entity_id
_entity_poly.type
_entity_poly.pdbx_seq_one_letter_code
_entity_poly.pdbx_strand_id
1 'polypeptide(L)'
;MIVDLIDVKRFLQIEDDITEHDPVISALIESVHKRIERECNCIFLPKDTEFPCCDGKRYFIAEADVLLAIKILVCNLFEGRGGGSIPAHVEVMLHPFKEHAIG
;
A
#
# COMPACT_ATOMS: atom_id res chain seq x y z
N MET A 1 -10.63 0.27 3.31
CA MET A 1 -9.18 0.49 3.35
C MET A 1 -8.53 -0.87 3.44
N ILE A 2 -7.52 -1.19 2.63
CA ILE A 2 -6.93 -2.54 2.60
C ILE A 2 -5.97 -2.81 3.76
N VAL A 3 -5.40 -1.76 4.34
CA VAL A 3 -4.55 -1.80 5.55
C VAL A 3 -5.18 -0.86 6.59
N ASP A 4 -5.28 -1.28 7.85
CA ASP A 4 -5.85 -0.45 8.93
C ASP A 4 -4.78 0.33 9.72
N LEU A 5 -5.22 1.41 10.37
CA LEU A 5 -4.34 2.30 11.15
C LEU A 5 -3.66 1.57 12.31
N ILE A 6 -4.38 0.69 13.03
CA ILE A 6 -3.86 -0.01 14.22
C ILE A 6 -2.75 -0.97 13.81
N ASP A 7 -2.96 -1.72 12.73
CA ASP A 7 -1.97 -2.64 12.17
C ASP A 7 -0.69 -1.91 11.72
N VAL A 8 -0.83 -0.70 11.15
CA VAL A 8 0.33 0.14 10.81
C VAL A 8 1.02 0.68 12.07
N LYS A 9 0.27 1.13 13.09
CA LYS A 9 0.86 1.57 14.36
C LYS A 9 1.69 0.46 15.00
N ARG A 10 1.16 -0.75 15.05
CA ARG A 10 1.86 -1.94 15.53
C ARG A 10 3.12 -2.24 14.71
N PHE A 11 3.05 -2.09 13.39
CA PHE A 11 4.21 -2.24 12.50
C PHE A 11 5.30 -1.19 12.79
N LEU A 12 4.89 0.04 13.10
CA LEU A 12 5.76 1.15 13.50
C LEU A 12 6.21 1.07 14.98
N GLN A 13 5.78 0.05 15.72
CA GLN A 13 6.04 -0.10 17.16
C GLN A 13 5.51 1.07 18.00
N ILE A 14 4.38 1.66 17.58
CA ILE A 14 3.64 2.69 18.31
C ILE A 14 2.50 2.02 19.07
N GLU A 15 2.34 2.33 20.35
CA GLU A 15 1.27 1.80 21.19
C GLU A 15 -0.12 2.24 20.66
N ASP A 16 -1.11 1.35 20.79
CA ASP A 16 -2.44 1.55 20.17
C ASP A 16 -3.17 2.80 20.69
N ASP A 17 -2.85 3.28 21.90
CA ASP A 17 -3.45 4.43 22.60
C ASP A 17 -2.75 5.78 22.35
N ILE A 18 -1.57 5.79 21.72
CA ILE A 18 -0.86 7.01 21.28
C ILE A 18 -1.54 7.56 20.03
N THR A 19 -2.13 8.76 20.06
CA THR A 19 -2.99 9.27 18.96
C THR A 19 -2.40 10.45 18.19
N GLU A 20 -1.29 11.02 18.66
CA GLU A 20 -0.61 12.17 18.08
C GLU A 20 -0.22 11.99 16.61
N HIS A 21 0.06 10.74 16.23
CA HIS A 21 0.48 10.37 14.88
C HIS A 21 -0.65 9.83 14.00
N ASP A 22 -1.86 9.60 14.53
CA ASP A 22 -2.95 8.99 13.79
C ASP A 22 -3.31 9.76 12.49
N PRO A 23 -3.38 11.11 12.49
CA PRO A 23 -3.69 11.85 11.27
C PRO A 23 -2.61 11.71 10.19
N VAL A 24 -1.33 11.72 10.58
CA VAL A 24 -0.23 11.62 9.61
C VAL A 24 -0.09 10.19 9.09
N ILE A 25 -0.22 9.17 9.95
CA ILE A 25 -0.17 7.76 9.53
C ILE A 25 -1.33 7.45 8.58
N SER A 26 -2.53 7.93 8.88
CA SER A 26 -3.70 7.76 7.99
C SER A 26 -3.47 8.39 6.62
N ALA A 27 -2.94 9.61 6.57
CA ALA A 27 -2.61 10.28 5.30
C ALA A 27 -1.52 9.54 4.52
N LEU A 28 -0.52 8.96 5.21
CA LEU A 28 0.53 8.16 4.59
C LEU A 28 -0.03 6.86 4.00
N ILE A 29 -0.90 6.15 4.73
CA ILE A 29 -1.57 4.94 4.23
C ILE A 29 -2.31 5.25 2.93
N GLU A 30 -3.12 6.30 2.89
CA GLU A 30 -3.85 6.70 1.69
C GLU A 30 -2.92 7.07 0.53
N SER A 31 -1.87 7.84 0.81
CA SER A 31 -0.90 8.31 -0.18
C SER A 31 -0.15 7.12 -0.81
N VAL A 32 0.33 6.21 0.04
CA VAL A 32 1.06 5.00 -0.37
C VAL A 32 0.15 4.07 -1.17
N HIS A 33 -1.09 3.86 -0.73
CA HIS A 33 -2.05 3.03 -1.47
C HIS A 33 -2.26 3.56 -2.89
N LYS A 34 -2.59 4.86 -3.02
CA LYS A 34 -2.76 5.52 -4.34
C LYS A 34 -1.49 5.47 -5.18
N ARG A 35 -0.32 5.57 -4.55
CA ARG A 35 0.97 5.46 -5.24
C ARG A 35 1.15 4.06 -5.84
N ILE A 36 0.95 3.01 -5.04
CA ILE A 36 1.10 1.62 -5.50
C ILE A 36 0.12 1.30 -6.64
N GLU A 37 -1.13 1.74 -6.55
CA GLU A 37 -2.13 1.58 -7.62
C GLU A 37 -1.67 2.21 -8.94
N ARG A 38 -1.10 3.42 -8.90
CA ARG A 38 -0.54 4.09 -10.08
C ARG A 38 0.66 3.35 -10.66
N GLU A 39 1.57 2.91 -9.80
CA GLU A 39 2.79 2.20 -10.19
C GLU A 39 2.49 0.83 -10.81
N CYS A 40 1.41 0.18 -10.36
CA CYS A 40 0.98 -1.11 -10.89
C CYS A 40 -0.04 -0.99 -12.03
N ASN A 41 -0.54 0.22 -12.32
CA ASN A 41 -1.68 0.46 -13.20
C ASN A 41 -2.87 -0.49 -12.91
N CYS A 42 -3.28 -0.53 -11.64
CA CYS A 42 -4.38 -1.37 -11.17
C CYS A 42 -5.06 -0.78 -9.92
N ILE A 43 -6.18 -1.37 -9.51
CA ILE A 43 -6.90 -1.06 -8.27
C ILE A 43 -6.81 -2.27 -7.35
N PHE A 44 -6.46 -2.02 -6.08
CA PHE A 44 -6.41 -3.05 -5.05
C PHE A 44 -7.69 -3.04 -4.22
N LEU A 45 -8.36 -4.18 -4.19
CA LEU A 45 -9.61 -4.38 -3.47
C LEU A 45 -9.38 -5.11 -2.14
N PRO A 46 -10.16 -4.82 -1.09
CA PRO A 46 -10.16 -5.63 0.12
C PRO A 46 -10.50 -7.09 -0.17
N LYS A 47 -10.07 -7.98 0.74
CA LYS A 47 -10.52 -9.37 0.73
C LYS A 47 -12.06 -9.42 0.76
N ASP A 48 -12.63 -10.37 0.02
CA ASP A 48 -14.08 -10.58 -0.08
C ASP A 48 -14.86 -9.47 -0.80
N THR A 49 -14.19 -8.61 -1.57
CA THR A 49 -14.85 -7.61 -2.43
C THR A 49 -15.21 -8.21 -3.79
N GLU A 50 -16.40 -7.91 -4.29
CA GLU A 50 -16.78 -8.27 -5.66
C GLU A 50 -16.00 -7.44 -6.68
N PHE A 51 -15.56 -8.09 -7.75
CA PHE A 51 -14.90 -7.40 -8.86
C PHE A 51 -15.90 -6.57 -9.64
N PRO A 52 -15.67 -5.25 -9.81
CA PRO A 52 -16.50 -4.46 -10.69
C PRO A 52 -16.40 -5.03 -12.11
N CYS A 53 -17.55 -5.29 -12.74
CA CYS A 53 -17.53 -5.59 -14.16
C CYS A 53 -17.46 -4.29 -14.97
N CYS A 54 -16.68 -4.36 -16.05
CA CYS A 54 -16.95 -3.61 -17.27
C CYS A 54 -16.47 -2.13 -17.31
N ASP A 55 -15.47 -1.71 -16.52
CA ASP A 55 -14.88 -0.36 -16.62
C ASP A 55 -13.46 -0.31 -17.22
N GLY A 56 -12.95 -1.44 -17.72
CA GLY A 56 -11.66 -1.54 -18.40
C GLY A 56 -10.44 -1.43 -17.47
N LYS A 57 -10.63 -1.42 -16.14
CA LYS A 57 -9.54 -1.38 -15.17
C LYS A 57 -9.09 -2.76 -14.74
N ARG A 58 -7.83 -2.85 -14.28
CA ARG A 58 -7.25 -4.04 -13.69
C ARG A 58 -7.52 -4.03 -12.19
N TYR A 59 -8.19 -5.06 -11.69
CA TYR A 59 -8.52 -5.21 -10.29
C TYR A 59 -7.80 -6.43 -9.72
N PHE A 60 -7.25 -6.27 -8.52
CA PHE A 60 -6.64 -7.37 -7.77
C PHE A 60 -7.11 -7.33 -6.31
N ILE A 61 -7.25 -8.49 -5.69
CA ILE A 61 -7.40 -8.54 -4.23
C ILE A 61 -6.05 -8.17 -3.62
N ALA A 62 -6.05 -7.32 -2.60
CA ALA A 62 -4.85 -6.96 -1.84
C ALA A 62 -4.39 -8.15 -1.00
N GLU A 63 -3.51 -8.97 -1.56
CA GLU A 63 -2.88 -10.09 -0.88
C GLU A 63 -1.75 -9.64 0.07
N ALA A 64 -1.20 -10.58 0.84
CA ALA A 64 -0.23 -10.31 1.90
C ALA A 64 0.96 -9.43 1.45
N ASP A 65 1.46 -9.65 0.23
CA ASP A 65 2.57 -8.88 -0.34
C ASP A 65 2.22 -7.40 -0.55
N VAL A 66 1.01 -7.10 -1.01
CA VAL A 66 0.52 -5.73 -1.21
C VAL A 66 0.32 -5.04 0.15
N LEU A 67 -0.25 -5.76 1.11
CA LEU A 67 -0.46 -5.25 2.47
C LEU A 67 0.89 -4.91 3.14
N LEU A 68 1.88 -5.80 3.00
CA LEU A 68 3.22 -5.59 3.53
C LEU A 68 3.95 -4.45 2.81
N ALA A 69 3.84 -4.37 1.48
CA ALA A 69 4.41 -3.29 0.67
C ALA A 69 3.92 -1.91 1.15
N ILE A 70 2.63 -1.77 1.47
CA ILE A 70 2.06 -0.54 2.01
C ILE A 70 2.71 -0.20 3.35
N LYS A 71 2.78 -1.15 4.30
CA LYS A 71 3.37 -0.93 5.62
C LYS A 71 4.84 -0.48 5.54
N ILE A 72 5.62 -1.14 4.69
CA ILE A 72 7.04 -0.80 4.47
C ILE A 72 7.19 0.63 3.93
N LEU A 73 6.36 1.01 2.94
CA LEU A 73 6.43 2.35 2.36
C LEU A 73 5.95 3.43 3.34
N VAL A 74 4.90 3.16 4.12
CA VAL A 74 4.45 4.07 5.19
C VAL A 74 5.57 4.25 6.22
N CYS A 75 6.22 3.17 6.65
CA CYS A 75 7.35 3.22 7.58
C CYS A 75 8.51 4.07 7.04
N ASN A 76 8.93 3.85 5.80
CA ASN A 76 10.01 4.63 5.18
C ASN A 76 9.68 6.12 5.11
N LEU A 77 8.43 6.48 4.80
CA LEU A 77 7.99 7.88 4.75
C LEU A 77 7.87 8.50 6.14
N PHE A 78 7.33 7.75 7.11
CA PHE A 78 7.14 8.20 8.48
C PHE A 78 8.46 8.45 9.20
N GLU A 79 9.45 7.55 9.04
CA GLU A 79 10.79 7.68 9.65
C GLU A 79 11.66 8.76 8.98
N GLY A 80 11.15 9.48 7.97
CA GLY A 80 11.91 10.49 7.24
C GLY A 80 13.06 9.93 6.38
N ARG A 81 13.07 8.61 6.14
CA ARG A 81 14.07 7.91 5.31
C ARG A 81 13.66 7.76 3.85
N GLY A 82 12.45 8.19 3.51
CA GLY A 82 11.87 8.06 2.18
C GLY A 82 12.52 9.01 1.16
N GLY A 83 13.58 8.52 0.50
CA GLY A 83 13.87 8.97 -0.87
C GLY A 83 12.67 8.65 -1.76
N GLY A 84 12.41 9.49 -2.77
CA GLY A 84 11.22 9.35 -3.63
C GLY A 84 11.09 8.01 -4.37
N SER A 85 12.07 7.11 -4.33
CA SER A 85 12.04 5.80 -4.98
C SER A 85 11.38 4.70 -4.12
N ILE A 86 10.76 3.73 -4.78
CA ILE A 86 10.28 2.50 -4.12
C ILE A 86 11.49 1.62 -3.81
N PRO A 87 11.62 1.07 -2.58
CA PRO A 87 12.69 0.12 -2.27
C PRO A 87 12.63 -1.12 -3.16
N ALA A 88 13.78 -1.66 -3.56
CA ALA A 88 13.86 -2.81 -4.46
C ALA A 88 13.07 -4.05 -3.97
N HIS A 89 13.04 -4.31 -2.66
CA HIS A 89 12.27 -5.42 -2.11
C HIS A 89 10.75 -5.21 -2.22
N VAL A 90 10.28 -3.96 -2.09
CA VAL A 90 8.87 -3.62 -2.33
C VAL A 90 8.56 -3.73 -3.82
N GLU A 91 9.50 -3.35 -4.69
CA GLU A 91 9.32 -3.50 -6.13
C GLU A 91 9.16 -4.97 -6.55
N VAL A 92 9.91 -5.90 -5.96
CA VAL A 92 9.75 -7.34 -6.19
C VAL A 92 8.37 -7.84 -5.75
N MET A 93 7.86 -7.38 -4.59
CA MET A 93 6.51 -7.72 -4.10
C MET A 93 5.42 -7.24 -5.08
N LEU A 94 5.61 -6.06 -5.67
CA LEU A 94 4.64 -5.46 -6.58
C LEU A 94 4.77 -5.95 -8.03
N HIS A 95 5.87 -6.64 -8.37
CA HIS A 95 6.19 -7.06 -9.72
C HIS A 95 5.05 -7.85 -10.41
N PRO A 96 4.35 -8.81 -9.76
CA PRO A 96 3.26 -9.55 -10.40
C PRO A 96 2.07 -8.68 -10.85
N PHE A 97 1.90 -7.50 -10.24
CA PHE A 97 0.77 -6.61 -10.50
C PHE A 97 1.10 -5.51 -11.52
N LYS A 98 2.38 -5.24 -11.76
CA LYS A 98 2.80 -4.26 -12.76
C LYS A 98 2.35 -4.69 -14.15
N GLU A 99 2.03 -3.70 -14.98
CA GLU A 99 1.80 -3.95 -16.40
C GLU A 99 3.15 -4.12 -17.09
N HIS A 100 3.46 -5.33 -17.53
CA HIS A 100 4.62 -5.57 -18.38
C HIS A 100 4.22 -5.26 -19.82
N ALA A 101 4.80 -4.21 -20.40
CA ALA A 101 4.78 -4.06 -21.84
C ALA A 101 5.53 -5.24 -22.44
N ILE A 102 4.80 -6.16 -23.08
CA ILE A 102 5.42 -7.16 -23.95
C ILE A 102 5.83 -6.39 -25.21
N GLY A 103 7.10 -6.00 -25.25
CA GLY A 103 7.76 -5.43 -26.43
C GLY A 103 8.22 -6.51 -27.38
#